data_AF-A9FEU3-F1
#
_entry.id   AF-A9FEU3-F1
#
_cell.length_a   1.000
_cell.length_b   1.000
_cell.length_c   1.000
_cell.angle_alpha   90.00
_cell.angle_beta   90.00
_cell.angle_gamma   90.00
#
_symmetry.space_group_name_H-M   'P 1'
#
loop_
_entity.id
_entity.type
_entity.pdbx_description
1 polymer ?
#
loop_
_entity_poly.entity_id
_entity_poly.type
_entity_poly.pdbx_seq_one_letter_code
_entity_poly.pdbx_strand_id
1 'polypeptide(L)'
;MGASSLARPSASACWARARRYTCPVFRSDRDALAGKLDDVQAENERLRRQNEAMRHALLAQRVGGQPVASNSYRGGVAALGAGERVALARHQLEAFPVWATALLHVVTFGIVSFVRFNAMHAQLPRAERDDPSVGKAIVLHFAPYFNYYWIFWNGLRLCDRVNLQCRLRGMPDGVPRGLVIAACVASVIPYLQLFTGPITWLFVAIAMQRAVNRIVEFDARTTSERVEPVAAGAGVFGLRFPAVQALPLPDDVAAQAEAEAEAAAVVAGELGRGQRYPRDR
;
A
#
# COMPACT_ATOMS: atom_id res chain seq x y z
N MET A 1 -52.13 -90.36 19.64
CA MET A 1 -51.97 -89.07 20.33
C MET A 1 -50.48 -88.79 20.47
N GLY A 2 -49.89 -88.10 19.49
CA GLY A 2 -48.46 -87.82 19.43
C GLY A 2 -48.23 -86.32 19.44
N ALA A 3 -47.64 -85.81 20.51
CA ALA A 3 -47.28 -84.40 20.66
C ALA A 3 -45.84 -84.20 20.20
N SER A 4 -45.67 -83.65 18.99
CA SER A 4 -44.37 -83.23 18.45
C SER A 4 -44.07 -81.80 18.88
N SER A 5 -43.14 -81.68 19.82
CA SER A 5 -42.56 -80.43 20.32
C SER A 5 -41.66 -79.78 19.25
N LEU A 6 -42.04 -78.59 18.80
CA LEU A 6 -41.28 -77.72 17.89
C LEU A 6 -40.33 -76.83 18.70
N ALA A 7 -39.04 -77.15 18.68
CA ALA A 7 -37.98 -76.31 19.24
C ALA A 7 -37.71 -75.09 18.35
N ARG A 8 -37.95 -73.89 18.89
CA ARG A 8 -37.61 -72.62 18.22
C ARG A 8 -36.10 -72.35 18.32
N PRO A 9 -35.41 -72.04 17.20
CA PRO A 9 -34.01 -71.63 17.24
C PRO A 9 -33.87 -70.24 17.89
N SER A 10 -32.85 -70.09 18.74
CA SER A 10 -32.61 -68.90 19.54
C SER A 10 -32.13 -67.71 18.69
N ALA A 11 -32.74 -66.55 18.92
CA ALA A 11 -32.48 -65.29 18.22
C ALA A 11 -31.08 -64.67 18.49
N SER A 12 -30.25 -65.30 19.32
CA SER A 12 -28.94 -64.77 19.73
C SER A 12 -27.82 -65.00 18.70
N ALA A 13 -27.98 -65.94 17.76
CA ALA A 13 -26.95 -66.24 16.77
C ALA A 13 -26.93 -65.32 15.54
N CYS A 14 -28.03 -64.59 15.27
CA CYS A 14 -28.15 -63.78 14.05
C CYS A 14 -27.48 -62.39 14.16
N TRP A 15 -27.40 -61.82 15.36
CA TRP A 15 -26.80 -60.50 15.58
C TRP A 15 -25.26 -60.50 15.64
N ALA A 16 -24.63 -61.66 15.84
CA ALA A 16 -23.18 -61.76 15.95
C ALA A 16 -22.45 -61.64 14.60
N ARG A 17 -23.15 -61.82 13.47
CA ARG A 17 -22.54 -61.78 12.12
C ARG A 17 -22.72 -60.43 11.39
N ALA A 18 -23.65 -59.58 11.85
CA ALA A 18 -23.91 -58.26 11.25
C ALA A 18 -22.97 -57.14 11.72
N ARG A 19 -22.16 -57.34 12.77
CA ARG A 19 -21.24 -56.31 13.31
C ARG A 19 -19.89 -56.21 12.61
N ARG A 20 -19.61 -56.98 11.56
CA ARG A 20 -18.29 -56.98 10.89
C ARG A 20 -18.18 -56.06 9.68
N TYR A 21 -19.25 -55.37 9.28
CA TYR A 21 -19.24 -54.54 8.07
C TYR A 21 -19.52 -53.05 8.32
N THR A 22 -19.78 -52.62 9.56
CA THR A 22 -19.89 -51.19 9.87
C THR A 22 -18.51 -50.62 10.22
N CYS A 23 -17.81 -50.25 9.15
CA CYS A 23 -16.91 -49.10 9.02
C CYS A 23 -15.65 -48.99 9.91
N PRO A 24 -14.46 -49.26 9.33
CA PRO A 24 -13.21 -48.60 9.70
C PRO A 24 -13.03 -47.22 9.01
N VAL A 25 -13.82 -46.90 7.99
CA VAL A 25 -13.59 -45.74 7.08
C VAL A 25 -13.63 -44.39 7.82
N PHE A 26 -14.56 -44.21 8.76
CA PHE A 26 -14.72 -42.92 9.49
C PHE A 26 -13.56 -42.56 10.43
N ARG A 27 -12.75 -43.54 10.85
CA ARG A 27 -11.62 -43.28 11.76
C ARG A 27 -10.42 -42.72 11.00
N SER A 28 -10.17 -43.23 9.79
CA SER A 28 -9.11 -42.76 8.90
C SER A 28 -9.30 -41.31 8.48
N ASP A 29 -10.52 -40.87 8.19
CA ASP A 29 -10.79 -39.50 7.73
C ASP A 29 -10.58 -38.47 8.85
N ARG A 30 -10.93 -38.82 10.09
CA ARG A 30 -10.71 -37.96 11.25
C ARG A 30 -9.22 -37.78 11.54
N ASP A 31 -8.45 -38.87 11.45
CA ASP A 31 -7.00 -38.83 11.64
C ASP A 31 -6.31 -38.08 10.49
N ALA A 32 -6.78 -38.24 9.25
CA ALA A 32 -6.28 -37.47 8.10
C ALA A 32 -6.59 -35.97 8.21
N LEU A 33 -7.77 -35.59 8.74
CA LEU A 33 -8.10 -34.19 9.01
C LEU A 33 -7.28 -33.61 10.16
N ALA A 34 -7.01 -34.39 11.21
CA ALA A 34 -6.14 -33.98 12.29
C ALA A 34 -4.73 -33.68 11.77
N GLY A 35 -4.15 -34.55 10.94
CA GLY A 35 -2.85 -34.31 10.32
C GLY A 35 -2.82 -33.04 9.47
N LYS A 36 -3.87 -32.78 8.67
CA LYS A 36 -3.97 -31.53 7.88
C LYS A 36 -4.04 -30.28 8.76
N LEU A 37 -4.72 -30.34 9.90
CA LEU A 37 -4.78 -29.20 10.83
C LEU A 37 -3.41 -28.92 11.44
N ASP A 38 -2.68 -29.96 11.82
CA ASP A 38 -1.32 -29.85 12.36
C ASP A 38 -0.37 -29.25 11.32
N ASP A 39 -0.45 -29.69 10.06
CA ASP A 39 0.34 -29.14 8.95
C ASP A 39 0.04 -27.64 8.73
N VAL A 40 -1.24 -27.26 8.70
CA VAL A 40 -1.67 -25.86 8.54
C VAL A 40 -1.24 -24.99 9.72
N GLN A 41 -1.24 -25.53 10.94
CA GLN A 41 -0.74 -24.82 12.12
C GLN A 41 0.78 -24.61 12.04
N ALA A 42 1.53 -25.66 11.67
CA ALA A 42 2.98 -25.57 11.50
C ALA A 42 3.38 -24.55 10.41
N GLU A 43 2.66 -24.52 9.30
CA GLU A 43 2.88 -23.54 8.23
C GLU A 43 2.55 -22.11 8.67
N ASN A 44 1.45 -21.90 9.40
CA ASN A 44 1.11 -20.60 9.97
C ASN A 44 2.18 -20.08 10.92
N GLU A 45 2.72 -20.93 11.78
CA GLU A 45 3.81 -20.55 12.67
C GLU A 45 5.08 -20.17 11.91
N ARG A 46 5.42 -20.91 10.85
CA ARG A 46 6.56 -20.59 9.98
C ARG A 46 6.40 -19.21 9.35
N LEU A 47 5.22 -18.90 8.80
CA LEU A 47 4.91 -17.59 8.21
C LEU A 47 4.93 -16.46 9.24
N ARG A 48 4.45 -16.71 10.47
CA ARG A 48 4.55 -15.73 11.57
C ARG A 48 6.01 -15.41 11.90
N ARG A 49 6.86 -16.44 12.06
CA ARG A 49 8.30 -16.24 12.33
C ARG A 49 9.00 -15.50 11.19
N GLN A 50 8.65 -15.79 9.94
CA GLN A 50 9.19 -15.05 8.78
C GLN A 50 8.74 -13.59 8.78
N ASN A 51 7.47 -13.31 9.04
CA ASN A 51 6.95 -11.95 9.13
C ASN A 51 7.57 -11.15 10.29
N GLU A 52 7.78 -11.78 11.44
CA GLU A 52 8.46 -11.18 12.58
C GLU A 52 9.92 -10.87 12.26
N ALA A 53 10.65 -11.82 11.67
CA ALA A 53 12.03 -11.61 11.24
C ALA A 53 12.15 -10.47 10.22
N MET A 54 11.25 -10.42 9.23
CA MET A 54 11.19 -9.33 8.25
C MET A 54 10.88 -7.99 8.92
N ARG A 55 9.96 -7.97 9.89
CA ARG A 55 9.63 -6.76 10.67
C ARG A 55 10.83 -6.27 11.47
N HIS A 56 11.58 -7.17 12.11
CA HIS A 56 12.82 -6.84 12.81
C HIS A 56 13.90 -6.30 11.87
N ALA A 57 14.07 -6.89 10.68
CA ALA A 57 15.01 -6.41 9.67
C ALA A 57 14.65 -4.98 9.20
N LEU A 58 13.36 -4.73 8.93
CA LEU A 58 12.88 -3.39 8.56
C LEU A 58 13.08 -2.36 9.68
N LEU A 59 12.88 -2.75 10.93
CA LEU A 59 13.16 -1.88 12.08
C LEU A 59 14.66 -1.61 12.24
N ALA A 60 15.51 -2.63 12.07
CA ALA A 60 16.96 -2.48 12.12
C ALA A 60 17.46 -1.55 11.00
N GLN A 61 16.94 -1.69 9.78
CA GLN A 61 17.23 -0.80 8.66
C GLN A 61 16.77 0.64 8.93
N ARG A 62 15.64 0.81 9.63
CA ARG A 62 15.14 2.12 10.06
C ARG A 62 16.01 2.79 11.12
N VAL A 63 16.58 2.01 12.04
CA VAL A 63 17.51 2.49 13.08
C VAL A 63 18.89 2.78 12.50
N GLY A 64 19.32 2.02 11.48
CA GLY A 64 20.59 2.20 10.76
C GLY A 64 20.66 3.43 9.86
N GLY A 65 19.57 4.18 9.69
CA GLY A 65 19.60 5.55 9.21
C GLY A 65 20.34 5.75 7.90
N GLN A 66 20.02 5.00 6.84
CA GLN A 66 20.21 5.62 5.53
C GLN A 66 19.34 6.88 5.53
N PRO A 67 19.95 8.08 5.37
CA PRO A 67 19.16 9.29 5.30
C PRO A 67 18.17 9.08 4.16
N VAL A 68 16.87 9.12 4.48
CA VAL A 68 15.80 9.13 3.46
C VAL A 68 16.29 10.11 2.41
N ALA A 69 16.51 9.61 1.19
CA ALA A 69 17.17 10.37 0.14
C ALA A 69 16.56 11.77 0.14
N SER A 70 17.39 12.80 0.31
CA SER A 70 17.00 14.16 0.71
C SER A 70 16.13 14.91 -0.31
N ASN A 71 15.50 14.19 -1.24
CA ASN A 71 14.60 14.70 -2.24
C ASN A 71 13.74 13.59 -2.87
N SER A 72 12.94 12.85 -2.09
CA SER A 72 12.03 11.81 -2.65
C SER A 72 11.07 12.37 -3.70
N TYR A 73 10.83 13.67 -3.70
CA TYR A 73 10.04 14.35 -4.73
C TYR A 73 10.79 14.61 -6.03
N ARG A 74 12.11 14.77 -6.02
CA ARG A 74 12.91 15.06 -7.23
C ARG A 74 13.68 13.85 -7.74
N GLY A 75 14.19 13.03 -6.84
CA GLY A 75 14.73 11.72 -7.18
C GLY A 75 13.58 10.89 -7.73
N GLY A 76 13.64 10.57 -9.03
CA GLY A 76 12.57 9.86 -9.70
C GLY A 76 12.15 8.60 -8.95
N VAL A 77 10.95 8.09 -9.24
CA VAL A 77 10.38 6.92 -8.54
C VAL A 77 11.32 5.72 -8.57
N ALA A 78 12.19 5.61 -9.57
CA ALA A 78 13.28 4.63 -9.68
C ALA A 78 14.15 4.52 -8.41
N ALA A 79 14.43 5.62 -7.72
CA ALA A 79 15.26 5.64 -6.52
C ALA A 79 14.55 5.13 -5.26
N LEU A 80 13.22 5.00 -5.29
CA LEU A 80 12.44 4.50 -4.16
C LEU A 80 12.44 2.98 -4.16
N GLY A 81 12.68 2.36 -2.99
CA GLY A 81 12.59 0.91 -2.83
C GLY A 81 11.16 0.40 -3.01
N ALA A 82 10.98 -0.87 -3.40
CA ALA A 82 9.66 -1.44 -3.69
C ALA A 82 8.68 -1.30 -2.50
N GLY A 83 9.14 -1.54 -1.27
CA GLY A 83 8.33 -1.37 -0.06
C GLY A 83 7.93 0.10 0.19
N GLU A 84 8.83 1.04 -0.06
CA GLU A 84 8.55 2.47 0.08
C GLU A 84 7.54 2.95 -0.95
N ARG A 85 7.65 2.49 -2.20
CA ARG A 85 6.67 2.79 -3.26
C ARG A 85 5.27 2.32 -2.88
N VAL A 86 5.13 1.10 -2.34
CA VAL A 86 3.82 0.58 -1.90
C VAL A 86 3.28 1.39 -0.72
N ALA A 87 4.13 1.81 0.23
CA ALA A 87 3.72 2.65 1.35
C ALA A 87 3.27 4.04 0.88
N LEU A 88 4.02 4.66 -0.03
CA LEU A 88 3.73 5.98 -0.59
C LEU A 88 2.60 5.96 -1.64
N ALA A 89 2.24 4.81 -2.19
CA ALA A 89 1.09 4.72 -3.11
C ALA A 89 -0.26 4.81 -2.37
N ARG A 90 -0.29 4.55 -1.06
CA ARG A 90 -1.50 4.60 -0.24
C ARG A 90 -1.92 6.03 0.06
N HIS A 91 -3.08 6.44 -0.45
CA HIS A 91 -3.67 7.76 -0.18
C HIS A 91 -5.16 7.65 0.18
N GLN A 92 -5.70 8.72 0.73
CA GLN A 92 -7.13 8.89 1.06
C GLN A 92 -7.76 10.02 0.25
N LEU A 93 -7.30 10.20 -1.00
CA LEU A 93 -7.86 11.21 -1.90
C LEU A 93 -9.26 10.83 -2.36
N GLU A 94 -10.14 11.82 -2.44
CA GLU A 94 -11.50 11.67 -2.95
C GLU A 94 -11.66 12.43 -4.28
N ALA A 95 -12.34 11.79 -5.24
CA ALA A 95 -12.71 12.45 -6.48
C ALA A 95 -13.73 13.56 -6.20
N PHE A 96 -13.56 14.70 -6.87
CA PHE A 96 -14.50 15.81 -6.74
C PHE A 96 -14.66 16.55 -8.07
N PRO A 97 -15.89 16.95 -8.43
CA PRO A 97 -16.14 17.58 -9.72
C PRO A 97 -15.32 18.87 -9.88
N VAL A 98 -14.56 18.95 -10.98
CA VAL A 98 -13.66 20.09 -11.25
C VAL A 98 -14.43 21.39 -11.40
N TRP A 99 -15.60 21.35 -12.04
CA TRP A 99 -16.47 22.51 -12.20
C TRP A 99 -16.96 23.03 -10.83
N ALA A 100 -17.24 22.12 -9.89
CA ALA A 100 -17.67 22.50 -8.55
C ALA A 100 -16.51 23.14 -7.78
N THR A 101 -15.28 22.65 -7.93
CA THR A 101 -14.09 23.32 -7.37
C THR A 101 -13.94 24.72 -7.92
N ALA A 102 -14.10 24.92 -9.22
CA ALA A 102 -14.00 26.23 -9.85
C ALA A 102 -15.10 27.19 -9.36
N LEU A 103 -16.36 26.73 -9.35
CA LEU A 103 -17.50 27.51 -8.85
C LEU A 103 -17.31 27.90 -7.38
N LEU A 104 -16.96 26.94 -6.54
CA LEU A 104 -16.73 27.13 -5.12
C LEU A 104 -15.57 28.10 -4.86
N HIS A 105 -14.51 28.04 -5.68
CA HIS A 105 -13.41 28.99 -5.62
C HIS A 105 -13.89 30.42 -5.89
N VAL A 106 -14.64 30.63 -6.99
CA VAL A 106 -15.14 31.96 -7.37
C VAL A 106 -16.12 32.51 -6.31
N VAL A 107 -17.08 31.70 -5.88
CA VAL A 107 -18.12 32.12 -4.91
C VAL A 107 -17.53 32.46 -3.55
N THR A 108 -16.49 31.74 -3.11
CA THR A 108 -15.89 31.92 -1.77
C THR A 108 -14.61 32.74 -1.78
N PHE A 109 -14.30 33.41 -2.91
CA PHE A 109 -13.04 34.13 -3.12
C PHE A 109 -11.81 33.29 -2.74
N GLY A 110 -11.85 31.99 -3.03
CA GLY A 110 -10.77 31.04 -2.79
C GLY A 110 -10.64 30.51 -1.36
N ILE A 111 -11.43 30.98 -0.38
CA ILE A 111 -11.31 30.55 1.02
C ILE A 111 -11.56 29.05 1.18
N VAL A 112 -12.62 28.52 0.56
CA VAL A 112 -12.92 27.08 0.69
C VAL A 112 -11.92 26.23 -0.07
N SER A 113 -11.46 26.69 -1.24
CA SER A 113 -10.36 26.02 -1.96
C SER A 113 -9.10 25.97 -1.12
N PHE A 114 -8.76 27.08 -0.46
CA PHE A 114 -7.61 27.16 0.44
C PHE A 114 -7.70 26.11 1.55
N VAL A 115 -8.81 26.03 2.27
CA VAL A 115 -9.00 25.02 3.32
C VAL A 115 -8.93 23.60 2.75
N ARG A 116 -9.62 23.33 1.64
CA ARG A 116 -9.67 22.01 0.99
C ARG A 116 -8.29 21.53 0.54
N PHE A 117 -7.51 22.38 -0.14
CA PHE A 117 -6.16 22.00 -0.60
C PHE A 117 -5.18 21.83 0.56
N ASN A 118 -5.30 22.64 1.62
CA ASN A 118 -4.48 22.42 2.81
C ASN A 118 -4.87 21.12 3.56
N ALA A 119 -6.16 20.75 3.58
CA ALA A 119 -6.61 19.48 4.14
C ALA A 119 -6.08 18.26 3.36
N MET A 120 -5.83 18.41 2.06
CA MET A 120 -5.25 17.36 1.20
C MET A 120 -3.87 16.89 1.69
N HIS A 121 -3.14 17.70 2.46
CA HIS A 121 -1.88 17.28 3.07
C HIS A 121 -2.01 16.10 4.05
N ALA A 122 -3.18 15.90 4.67
CA ALA A 122 -3.45 14.70 5.49
C ALA A 122 -3.85 13.49 4.66
N GLN A 123 -4.48 13.70 3.51
CA GLN A 123 -4.97 12.63 2.64
C GLN A 123 -3.82 11.98 1.84
N LEU A 124 -2.77 12.74 1.58
CA LEU A 124 -1.56 12.26 0.93
C LEU A 124 -0.62 11.61 1.95
N PRO A 125 0.12 10.54 1.60
CA PRO A 125 1.18 10.01 2.44
C PRO A 125 2.31 11.03 2.57
N ARG A 126 3.05 10.97 3.68
CA ARG A 126 4.23 11.82 3.94
C ARG A 126 5.46 11.12 3.39
N ALA A 127 6.11 11.69 2.39
CA ALA A 127 7.34 11.14 1.80
C ALA A 127 8.59 11.63 2.51
N GLU A 128 8.54 12.82 3.13
CA GLU A 128 9.65 13.38 3.88
C GLU A 128 9.21 13.82 5.27
N ARG A 129 10.18 13.86 6.20
CA ARG A 129 9.93 14.21 7.61
C ARG A 129 9.37 15.62 7.78
N ASP A 130 9.74 16.53 6.89
CA ASP A 130 9.37 17.94 6.95
C ASP A 130 8.01 18.25 6.29
N ASP A 131 7.27 17.24 5.82
CA ASP A 131 5.94 17.44 5.26
C ASP A 131 4.99 18.10 6.26
N PRO A 132 4.23 19.15 5.85
CA PRO A 132 3.35 19.85 6.77
C PRO A 132 2.18 18.96 7.18
N SER A 133 1.82 19.05 8.46
CA SER A 133 0.50 18.60 8.93
C SER A 133 -0.57 19.62 8.50
N VAL A 134 -1.83 19.20 8.40
CA VAL A 134 -2.95 20.09 7.99
C VAL A 134 -3.05 21.32 8.91
N GLY A 135 -2.97 21.12 10.23
CA GLY A 135 -3.01 22.22 11.18
C GLY A 135 -1.85 23.21 10.98
N LYS A 136 -0.63 22.69 10.79
CA LYS A 136 0.55 23.52 10.50
C LYS A 136 0.42 24.25 9.16
N ALA A 137 -0.11 23.57 8.15
CA ALA A 137 -0.37 24.13 6.81
C ALA A 137 -1.30 25.34 6.89
N ILE A 138 -2.39 25.27 7.65
CA ILE A 138 -3.36 26.36 7.79
C ILE A 138 -2.84 27.48 8.71
N VAL A 139 -2.41 27.14 9.92
CA VAL A 139 -2.08 28.13 10.96
C VAL A 139 -0.90 29.02 10.54
N LEU A 140 0.11 28.48 9.87
CA LEU A 140 1.27 29.26 9.45
C LEU A 140 1.00 30.25 8.31
N HIS A 141 -0.13 30.14 7.61
CA HIS A 141 -0.57 31.22 6.71
C HIS A 141 -1.03 32.46 7.48
N PHE A 142 -1.44 32.35 8.74
CA PHE A 142 -1.87 33.50 9.52
C PHE A 142 -0.73 34.22 10.23
N ALA A 143 0.48 33.65 10.21
CA ALA A 143 1.67 34.28 10.79
C ALA A 143 2.18 35.41 9.86
N PRO A 144 2.21 36.67 10.33
CA PRO A 144 2.74 37.79 9.53
C PRO A 144 4.19 37.55 9.12
N TYR A 145 4.58 38.01 7.93
CA TYR A 145 5.89 37.81 7.29
C TYR A 145 6.23 36.36 6.92
N PHE A 146 5.98 35.41 7.83
CA PHE A 146 6.17 33.99 7.58
C PHE A 146 5.19 33.47 6.52
N ASN A 147 4.00 34.06 6.41
CA ASN A 147 3.03 33.78 5.35
C ASN A 147 3.66 33.80 3.95
N TYR A 148 4.51 34.79 3.63
CA TYR A 148 5.08 34.92 2.28
C TYR A 148 5.95 33.72 1.93
N TYR A 149 6.86 33.33 2.84
CA TYR A 149 7.64 32.11 2.68
C TYR A 149 6.74 30.88 2.59
N TRP A 150 5.74 30.81 3.46
CA TRP A 150 4.87 29.66 3.59
C TRP A 150 3.98 29.43 2.36
N ILE A 151 3.53 30.49 1.69
CA ILE A 151 2.78 30.41 0.42
C ILE A 151 3.58 29.63 -0.63
N PHE A 152 4.87 29.94 -0.79
CA PHE A 152 5.74 29.20 -1.73
C PHE A 152 5.93 27.78 -1.28
N TRP A 153 6.36 27.59 -0.04
CA TRP A 153 6.74 26.29 0.46
C TRP A 153 5.56 25.32 0.46
N ASN A 154 4.40 25.73 0.99
CA ASN A 154 3.20 24.90 1.08
C ASN A 154 2.62 24.57 -0.30
N GLY A 155 2.50 25.57 -1.19
CA GLY A 155 1.98 25.37 -2.54
C GLY A 155 2.85 24.42 -3.36
N LEU A 156 4.16 24.63 -3.36
CA LEU A 156 5.11 23.75 -4.06
C LEU A 156 5.12 22.36 -3.46
N ARG A 157 5.06 22.25 -2.14
CA ARG A 157 5.07 20.94 -1.46
C ARG A 157 3.84 20.12 -1.77
N LEU A 158 2.66 20.74 -1.84
CA LEU A 158 1.44 20.06 -2.24
C LEU A 158 1.53 19.56 -3.69
N CYS A 159 2.01 20.42 -4.59
CA CYS A 159 2.24 20.09 -5.99
C CYS A 159 3.18 18.88 -6.15
N ASP A 160 4.33 18.92 -5.48
CA ASP A 160 5.33 17.86 -5.52
C ASP A 160 4.76 16.53 -5.00
N ARG A 161 3.91 16.55 -3.95
CA ARG A 161 3.23 15.37 -3.41
C ARG A 161 2.19 14.79 -4.36
N VAL A 162 1.39 15.63 -5.02
CA VAL A 162 0.42 15.18 -6.01
C VAL A 162 1.12 14.61 -7.25
N ASN A 163 2.17 15.28 -7.74
CA ASN A 163 2.97 14.78 -8.85
C ASN A 163 3.72 13.49 -8.50
N LEU A 164 4.17 13.33 -7.25
CA LEU A 164 4.72 12.05 -6.79
C LEU A 164 3.67 10.92 -6.90
N GLN A 165 2.43 11.17 -6.51
CA GLN A 165 1.34 10.18 -6.67
C GLN A 165 1.06 9.83 -8.13
N CYS A 166 1.16 10.80 -9.05
CA CYS A 166 1.08 10.53 -10.48
C CYS A 166 2.23 9.63 -10.95
N ARG A 167 3.47 9.97 -10.59
CA ARG A 167 4.67 9.24 -11.00
C ARG A 167 4.72 7.82 -10.43
N LEU A 168 4.24 7.61 -9.20
CA LEU A 168 4.12 6.27 -8.58
C LEU A 168 3.22 5.33 -9.39
N ARG A 169 2.30 5.88 -10.19
CA ARG A 169 1.37 5.15 -11.06
C ARG A 169 1.80 5.15 -12.53
N GLY A 170 3.02 5.62 -12.83
CA GLY A 170 3.51 5.75 -14.20
C GLY A 170 2.81 6.83 -15.04
N MET A 171 2.06 7.74 -14.41
CA MET A 171 1.42 8.86 -15.10
C MET A 171 2.38 10.06 -15.15
N PRO A 172 2.27 10.91 -16.20
CA PRO A 172 3.03 12.16 -16.24
C PRO A 172 2.57 13.12 -15.12
N ASP A 173 3.43 14.09 -14.80
CA ASP A 173 3.12 15.11 -13.80
C ASP A 173 1.80 15.81 -14.11
N GLY A 174 0.88 15.80 -13.15
CA GLY A 174 -0.48 16.32 -13.33
C GLY A 174 -0.56 17.84 -13.18
N VAL A 175 0.32 18.42 -12.37
CA VAL A 175 0.35 19.86 -12.07
C VAL A 175 1.71 20.42 -12.45
N PRO A 176 1.78 21.37 -13.41
CA PRO A 176 3.05 21.98 -13.77
C PRO A 176 3.56 22.84 -12.61
N ARG A 177 4.76 22.53 -12.11
CA ARG A 177 5.39 23.26 -11.00
C ARG A 177 5.53 24.75 -11.27
N GLY A 178 5.79 25.14 -12.52
CA GLY A 178 5.86 26.55 -12.95
C GLY A 178 4.56 27.32 -12.74
N LEU A 179 3.40 26.69 -12.91
CA LEU A 179 2.09 27.33 -12.67
C LEU A 179 1.91 27.67 -11.19
N VAL A 180 2.33 26.76 -10.30
CA VAL A 180 2.26 26.97 -8.85
C VAL A 180 3.23 28.07 -8.42
N ILE A 181 4.46 28.08 -8.95
CA ILE A 181 5.42 29.18 -8.71
C ILE A 181 4.83 30.51 -9.16
N ALA A 182 4.25 30.57 -10.37
CA ALA A 182 3.63 31.79 -10.89
C ALA A 182 2.49 32.30 -9.99
N ALA A 183 1.63 31.40 -9.50
CA ALA A 183 0.58 31.75 -8.55
C ALA A 183 1.13 32.25 -7.20
N CYS A 184 2.19 31.63 -6.68
CA CYS A 184 2.87 32.09 -5.48
C CYS A 184 3.48 33.49 -5.66
N VAL A 185 4.18 33.75 -6.79
CA VAL A 185 4.73 35.07 -7.10
C VAL A 185 3.63 36.13 -7.22
N ALA A 186 2.53 35.81 -7.91
CA ALA A 186 1.37 36.69 -8.03
C ALA A 186 0.74 37.03 -6.67
N SER A 187 0.88 36.15 -5.68
CA SER A 187 0.34 36.34 -4.32
C SER A 187 1.20 37.21 -3.42
N VAL A 188 2.49 37.37 -3.71
CA VAL A 188 3.41 38.16 -2.88
C VAL A 188 3.37 39.65 -3.20
N ILE A 189 3.02 40.02 -4.44
CA ILE A 189 2.95 41.41 -4.87
C ILE A 189 1.55 41.96 -4.49
N PRO A 190 1.42 42.84 -3.47
CA PRO A 190 0.11 43.17 -2.88
C PRO A 190 -0.92 43.71 -3.88
N TYR A 191 -0.47 44.52 -4.84
CA TYR A 191 -1.35 45.11 -5.85
C TYR A 191 -1.75 44.13 -6.97
N LEU A 192 -0.88 43.16 -7.29
CA LEU A 192 -1.23 42.11 -8.25
C LEU A 192 -2.14 41.07 -7.60
N GLN A 193 -1.91 40.77 -6.32
CA GLN A 193 -2.66 39.78 -5.56
C GLN A 193 -4.17 40.01 -5.63
N LEU A 194 -4.64 41.26 -5.64
CA LEU A 194 -6.07 41.57 -5.66
C LEU A 194 -6.79 41.07 -6.92
N PHE A 195 -6.13 41.12 -8.09
CA PHE A 195 -6.74 40.74 -9.36
C PHE A 195 -6.18 39.43 -9.93
N THR A 196 -4.86 39.28 -9.97
CA THR A 196 -4.21 38.13 -10.57
C THR A 196 -4.12 36.94 -9.62
N GLY A 197 -4.15 37.18 -8.30
CA GLY A 197 -4.12 36.13 -7.28
C GLY A 197 -5.27 35.15 -7.43
N PRO A 198 -6.54 35.57 -7.30
CA PRO A 198 -7.70 34.68 -7.44
C PRO A 198 -7.73 33.94 -8.78
N ILE A 199 -7.35 34.61 -9.87
CA ILE A 199 -7.34 34.01 -11.21
C ILE A 199 -6.27 32.91 -11.30
N THR A 200 -5.03 33.18 -10.88
CA THR A 200 -3.94 32.20 -10.94
C THR A 200 -4.18 31.03 -10.00
N TRP A 201 -4.70 31.28 -8.78
CA TRP A 201 -5.09 30.21 -7.85
C TRP A 201 -6.28 29.38 -8.33
N LEU A 202 -7.21 29.95 -9.09
CA LEU A 202 -8.27 29.19 -9.76
C LEU A 202 -7.69 28.18 -10.76
N PHE A 203 -6.72 28.58 -11.59
CA PHE A 203 -6.05 27.66 -12.51
C PHE A 203 -5.29 26.56 -11.78
N VAL A 204 -4.57 26.89 -10.70
CA VAL A 204 -3.90 25.90 -9.84
C VAL A 204 -4.92 24.93 -9.24
N ALA A 205 -6.04 25.43 -8.73
CA ALA A 205 -7.10 24.62 -8.13
C ALA A 205 -7.69 23.62 -9.14
N ILE A 206 -7.97 24.08 -10.36
CA ILE A 206 -8.47 23.24 -11.45
C ILE A 206 -7.44 22.18 -11.83
N ALA A 207 -6.17 22.56 -12.00
CA ALA A 207 -5.09 21.63 -12.34
C ALA A 207 -4.90 20.56 -11.26
N MET A 208 -4.86 20.97 -9.99
CA MET A 208 -4.71 20.08 -8.84
C MET A 208 -5.90 19.10 -8.73
N GLN A 209 -7.13 19.60 -8.87
CA GLN A 209 -8.32 18.74 -8.80
C GLN A 209 -8.38 17.74 -9.98
N ARG A 210 -7.97 18.16 -11.19
CA ARG A 210 -7.85 17.25 -12.34
C ARG A 210 -6.82 16.15 -12.09
N ALA A 211 -5.67 16.49 -11.53
CA ALA A 211 -4.63 15.52 -11.19
C ALA A 211 -5.13 14.51 -10.13
N VAL A 212 -5.78 15.00 -9.08
CA VAL A 212 -6.39 14.16 -8.02
C VAL A 212 -7.45 13.23 -8.60
N ASN A 213 -8.35 13.73 -9.45
CA ASN A 213 -9.38 12.89 -10.06
C ASN A 213 -8.77 11.78 -10.94
N ARG A 214 -7.71 12.08 -11.70
CA ARG A 214 -6.98 11.06 -12.49
C ARG A 214 -6.37 9.97 -11.61
N ILE A 215 -5.80 10.35 -10.47
CA ILE A 215 -5.24 9.42 -9.49
C ILE A 215 -6.34 8.48 -8.96
N VAL A 216 -7.47 9.04 -8.53
CA VAL A 216 -8.61 8.25 -8.01
C VAL A 216 -9.21 7.33 -9.07
N GLU A 217 -9.33 7.81 -10.31
CA GLU A 217 -9.84 7.02 -11.44
C GLU A 217 -8.90 5.86 -11.81
N PHE A 218 -7.58 6.07 -11.72
CA PHE A 218 -6.60 5.01 -11.92
C PHE A 218 -6.73 3.91 -10.86
N ASP A 219 -6.87 4.29 -9.59
CA ASP A 219 -7.02 3.33 -8.49
C ASP A 219 -8.36 2.57 -8.58
N ALA A 220 -9.42 3.22 -9.03
CA ALA A 220 -10.72 2.56 -9.26
C ALA A 220 -10.63 1.52 -10.39
N ARG A 221 -9.93 1.83 -11.49
CA ARG A 221 -9.73 0.90 -12.62
C ARG A 221 -8.91 -0.32 -12.21
N THR A 222 -7.75 -0.10 -11.59
CA THR A 222 -6.87 -1.19 -11.12
C THR A 222 -7.54 -2.08 -10.07
N THR A 223 -8.44 -1.51 -9.26
CA THR A 223 -9.24 -2.29 -8.30
C THR A 223 -10.29 -3.14 -9.00
N SER A 224 -10.97 -2.60 -10.02
CA SER A 224 -12.01 -3.31 -10.77
C SER A 224 -11.44 -4.52 -11.53
N GLU A 225 -10.28 -4.36 -12.16
CA GLU A 225 -9.57 -5.44 -12.87
C GLU A 225 -9.16 -6.61 -11.95
N ARG A 226 -8.93 -6.34 -10.65
CA ARG A 226 -8.56 -7.38 -9.68
C ARG A 226 -9.75 -8.19 -9.16
N VAL A 227 -10.97 -7.65 -9.21
CA VAL A 227 -12.15 -8.27 -8.58
C VAL A 227 -12.91 -9.16 -9.56
N GLU A 228 -12.89 -8.87 -10.86
CA GLU A 228 -13.62 -9.64 -11.88
C GLU A 228 -13.22 -11.13 -12.05
N PRO A 229 -11.97 -11.59 -11.87
CA PRO A 229 -11.61 -12.97 -12.21
C PRO A 229 -12.10 -14.03 -11.21
N VAL A 230 -12.61 -13.66 -10.02
CA VAL A 230 -13.01 -14.64 -8.99
C VAL A 230 -14.50 -15.01 -9.08
N ALA A 231 -15.37 -14.10 -9.52
CA ALA A 231 -16.82 -14.34 -9.55
C ALA A 231 -17.27 -15.14 -10.79
N ALA A 232 -16.57 -15.02 -11.92
CA ALA A 232 -16.92 -15.74 -13.15
C ALA A 232 -16.47 -17.22 -13.17
N GLY A 233 -15.72 -17.68 -12.16
CA GLY A 233 -15.18 -19.05 -12.08
C GLY A 233 -15.82 -19.96 -11.00
N ALA A 234 -16.79 -19.47 -10.22
CA ALA A 234 -17.37 -20.25 -9.12
C ALA A 234 -18.48 -21.25 -9.55
N GLY A 235 -18.79 -21.31 -10.85
CA GLY A 235 -19.69 -22.30 -11.41
C GLY A 235 -19.04 -22.93 -12.62
N VAL A 236 -18.74 -24.23 -12.52
CA VAL A 236 -18.27 -25.12 -13.60
C VAL A 236 -16.74 -25.22 -13.71
N PHE A 237 -16.26 -26.44 -13.42
CA PHE A 237 -14.98 -27.04 -13.82
C PHE A 237 -13.75 -26.89 -12.91
N GLY A 238 -13.40 -28.02 -12.28
CA GLY A 238 -12.13 -28.25 -11.58
C GLY A 238 -10.94 -28.32 -12.52
N LEU A 239 -10.44 -27.16 -12.95
CA LEU A 239 -9.15 -27.04 -13.61
C LEU A 239 -8.35 -25.88 -13.01
N ARG A 240 -7.26 -26.27 -12.35
CA ARG A 240 -5.95 -25.61 -12.29
C ARG A 240 -6.00 -24.08 -12.33
N PHE A 241 -5.86 -23.46 -11.15
CA PHE A 241 -5.41 -22.07 -11.04
C PHE A 241 -4.19 -21.87 -11.94
N PRO A 242 -4.23 -21.01 -12.97
CA PRO A 242 -3.00 -20.49 -13.50
C PRO A 242 -2.34 -19.75 -12.34
N ALA A 243 -1.07 -20.09 -12.09
CA ALA A 243 -0.23 -19.38 -11.14
C ALA A 243 -0.48 -17.89 -11.32
N VAL A 244 -0.64 -17.17 -10.20
CA VAL A 244 -0.51 -15.72 -10.17
C VAL A 244 0.73 -15.41 -11.01
N GLN A 245 0.53 -14.89 -12.22
CA GLN A 245 1.61 -14.23 -12.93
C GLN A 245 1.94 -13.06 -12.01
N ALA A 246 2.95 -13.28 -11.17
CA ALA A 246 3.77 -12.20 -10.68
C ALA A 246 3.97 -11.31 -11.92
N LEU A 247 3.55 -10.05 -11.82
CA LEU A 247 3.96 -9.03 -12.76
C LEU A 247 5.41 -9.36 -13.11
N PRO A 248 5.79 -9.58 -14.39
CA PRO A 248 7.19 -9.81 -14.71
C PRO A 248 7.92 -8.64 -14.06
N LEU A 249 8.65 -8.94 -12.98
CA LEU A 249 9.64 -8.01 -12.50
C LEU A 249 10.50 -7.80 -13.73
N PRO A 250 10.72 -6.54 -14.17
CA PRO A 250 11.66 -6.28 -15.24
C PRO A 250 12.91 -7.13 -14.96
N ASP A 251 13.45 -7.82 -15.96
CA ASP A 251 14.61 -8.72 -15.77
C ASP A 251 15.74 -8.02 -14.99
N ASP A 252 15.81 -6.70 -15.15
CA ASP A 252 16.62 -5.72 -14.42
C ASP A 252 16.51 -5.84 -12.89
N VAL A 253 15.31 -6.07 -12.34
CA VAL A 253 15.05 -6.08 -10.89
C VAL A 253 15.35 -7.44 -10.26
N ALA A 254 15.18 -8.54 -11.02
CA ALA A 254 15.64 -9.86 -10.59
C ALA A 254 17.18 -9.90 -10.54
N ALA A 255 17.84 -9.36 -11.57
CA ALA A 255 19.29 -9.19 -11.58
C ALA A 255 19.78 -8.25 -10.46
N GLN A 256 19.04 -7.18 -10.16
CA GLN A 256 19.38 -6.28 -9.05
C GLN A 256 19.25 -6.96 -7.69
N ALA A 257 18.21 -7.78 -7.49
CA ALA A 257 18.01 -8.51 -6.24
C ALA A 257 19.10 -9.57 -6.01
N GLU A 258 19.56 -10.25 -7.07
CA GLU A 258 20.69 -11.19 -6.99
C GLU A 258 22.01 -10.47 -6.70
N ALA A 259 22.28 -9.32 -7.36
CA ALA A 259 23.46 -8.52 -7.10
C ALA A 259 23.50 -7.93 -5.68
N GLU A 260 22.35 -7.48 -5.15
CA GLU A 260 22.24 -7.01 -3.76
C GLU A 260 22.44 -8.14 -2.75
N ALA A 261 21.97 -9.35 -3.06
CA ALA A 261 22.17 -10.54 -2.21
C ALA A 261 23.65 -10.97 -2.16
N GLU A 262 24.37 -10.94 -3.28
CA GLU A 262 25.81 -11.21 -3.32
C GLU A 262 26.61 -10.16 -2.55
N ALA A 263 26.30 -8.86 -2.72
CA ALA A 263 26.96 -7.78 -2.00
C ALA A 263 26.75 -7.91 -0.48
N ALA A 264 25.54 -8.27 -0.03
CA ALA A 264 25.25 -8.50 1.38
C ALA A 264 26.03 -9.70 1.96
N ALA A 265 26.22 -10.77 1.19
CA ALA A 265 26.98 -11.95 1.62
C ALA A 265 28.48 -11.63 1.79
N VAL A 266 29.06 -10.80 0.92
CA VAL A 266 30.46 -10.36 1.03
C VAL A 266 30.68 -9.54 2.30
N VAL A 267 29.80 -8.57 2.58
CA VAL A 267 29.89 -7.72 3.79
C VAL A 267 29.73 -8.55 5.07
N ALA A 268 28.82 -9.53 5.08
CA ALA A 268 28.67 -10.45 6.21
C ALA A 268 29.92 -11.33 6.43
N GLY A 269 30.59 -11.75 5.35
CA GLY A 269 31.84 -12.50 5.41
C GLY A 269 33.03 -11.71 5.96
N GLU A 270 33.11 -10.41 5.66
CA GLU A 270 34.16 -9.53 6.19
C GLU A 270 33.98 -9.22 7.67
N LEU A 271 32.73 -8.98 8.12
CA LEU A 271 32.41 -8.76 9.53
C LEU A 271 32.73 -9.99 10.41
N GLY A 272 32.61 -11.21 9.85
CA GLY A 272 32.99 -12.44 10.54
C GLY A 272 34.49 -12.67 10.70
N ARG A 273 35.35 -12.00 9.90
CA ARG A 273 36.82 -12.19 9.95
C ARG A 273 37.56 -11.15 10.79
N GLY A 274 36.93 -10.02 11.12
CA GLY A 274 37.61 -8.85 11.71
C GLY A 274 37.70 -8.77 13.23
N GLN A 275 36.88 -9.48 14.01
CA GLN A 275 36.92 -9.40 15.48
C GLN A 275 37.72 -10.54 16.13
N ARG A 276 39.05 -10.55 15.94
CA ARG A 276 39.94 -11.14 16.95
C ARG A 276 40.35 -10.03 17.90
N TYR A 277 39.62 -9.90 19.00
CA TYR A 277 40.05 -9.05 20.11
C TYR A 277 41.45 -9.48 20.58
N PRO A 278 42.42 -8.56 20.69
CA PRO A 278 43.69 -8.88 21.33
C PRO A 278 43.42 -9.26 22.79
N ARG A 279 43.88 -10.45 23.15
CA ARG A 279 43.77 -10.99 24.50
C ARG A 279 45.01 -10.49 25.26
N ASP A 280 44.87 -9.35 25.92
CA ASP A 280 45.96 -8.78 26.73
C ASP A 280 46.27 -9.69 27.94
N ARG A 281 47.57 -9.82 28.19
CA ARG A 281 48.21 -10.62 29.24
C ARG A 281 48.36 -9.83 30.53
#